data_AF-U1MIG0-F1
#
_entry.id   AF-U1MIG0-F1
#
_cell.length_a   1.000
_cell.length_b   1.000
_cell.length_c   1.000
_cell.angle_alpha   90.00
_cell.angle_beta   90.00
_cell.angle_gamma   90.00
#
_symmetry.space_group_name_H-M   'P 1'
#
loop_
_entity.id
_entity.type
_entity.pdbx_description
1 polymer ?
#
loop_
_entity_poly.entity_id
_entity_poly.type
_entity_poly.pdbx_seq_one_letter_code
_entity_poly.pdbx_strand_id
1 'polypeptide(L)'
;MESIEYQDLRDETAAERYYERAGALLCVAYVLNFTDCQMENLLVSRNQPAVIDCETVFYSGITPTAKPVDTALMTLFTQSVLLTGLLPVDSSEADGDHRMNVSASGAGFGTDSGSTERSERTQPAVRAANTDVMTVVQEPVTIEQSTNTPTLDDDQPPGAYLGTLISGFERAYQSIRGLYAANQLKEVLDPELIAGLKTRLMYRPTGQYAAVLRAATSRRPLRDGGCLTVELEELAVPFFDGRVEGDRCWPLYAVERRALRRLDIPRIVARTDETALYHDGEQIGVAANSSGYQRCQQRVDAMDRTDRRRQSQLIEMCFGTDSPSSSVAPVEPTAERLRGTAVGLLDDALNTLVKTETGVGVAAVRGGGLQSCLSVVPTDDSLYSGRGGIGLAAAAAYVVTGEGRYRQQATELLEVIVSSTQKSSFVPGGIKGTGSVIYALSVAVELLDAPEYGTAAAEMVRDIPDSGLDASGTLDVIGGTAGTLLAALACYERHGGAEVCARATACGDRLLNARVTVDGSKVWTTIDDEPTPGFAHGIAGIGYALSRLAAVVGEDRYAAAAREAFEYESDLDQGIEHPGQL
;
A
#
# COMPACT_ATOMS: atom_id res chain seq x y z
N MET A 1 -22.87 -17.32 24.74
CA MET A 1 -23.09 -15.93 24.31
C MET A 1 -24.57 -15.74 24.06
N GLU A 2 -25.08 -14.52 24.20
CA GLU A 2 -26.41 -14.16 23.71
C GLU A 2 -26.42 -14.28 22.18
N SER A 3 -27.54 -14.74 21.60
CA SER A 3 -27.69 -14.80 20.14
C SER A 3 -27.99 -13.40 19.63
N ILE A 4 -27.13 -12.88 18.74
CA ILE A 4 -27.34 -11.60 18.07
C ILE A 4 -27.71 -11.93 16.62
N GLU A 5 -28.90 -11.49 16.21
CA GLU A 5 -29.38 -11.65 14.83
C GLU A 5 -29.28 -10.31 14.10
N TYR A 6 -29.08 -10.39 12.78
CA TYR A 6 -29.21 -9.26 11.88
C TYR A 6 -30.62 -8.66 11.99
N GLN A 7 -30.70 -7.33 12.08
CA GLN A 7 -31.97 -6.62 12.14
C GLN A 7 -31.88 -5.34 11.32
N ASP A 8 -32.79 -5.19 10.35
CA ASP A 8 -32.92 -3.99 9.52
C ASP A 8 -33.12 -2.71 10.34
N LEU A 9 -32.80 -1.58 9.68
CA LEU A 9 -33.13 -0.27 10.19
C LEU A 9 -34.65 -0.07 10.24
N ARG A 10 -35.10 0.78 11.17
CA ARG A 10 -36.53 1.10 11.30
C ARG A 10 -36.95 2.36 10.55
N ASP A 11 -36.01 3.28 10.35
CA ASP A 11 -36.22 4.60 9.76
C ASP A 11 -34.86 5.23 9.38
N GLU A 12 -34.87 6.32 8.61
CA GLU A 12 -33.65 7.04 8.19
C GLU A 12 -32.84 7.57 9.37
N THR A 13 -33.51 8.04 10.44
CA THR A 13 -32.80 8.52 11.65
C THR A 13 -32.06 7.39 12.37
N ALA A 14 -32.43 6.14 12.13
CA ALA A 14 -31.72 4.96 12.61
C ALA A 14 -30.40 4.75 11.86
N ALA A 15 -30.32 5.09 10.57
CA ALA A 15 -29.09 5.02 9.77
C ALA A 15 -28.05 6.03 10.30
N GLU A 16 -28.45 7.29 10.52
CA GLU A 16 -27.56 8.31 11.08
C GLU A 16 -27.04 7.89 12.47
N ARG A 17 -27.92 7.39 13.34
CA ARG A 17 -27.53 6.88 14.67
C ARG A 17 -26.62 5.66 14.57
N TYR A 18 -26.85 4.76 13.61
CA TYR A 18 -25.98 3.63 13.35
C TYR A 18 -24.57 4.12 13.03
N TYR A 19 -24.42 5.05 12.08
CA TYR A 19 -23.11 5.54 11.65
C TYR A 19 -22.41 6.42 12.67
N GLU A 20 -23.15 7.19 13.48
CA GLU A 20 -22.58 7.89 14.64
C GLU A 20 -21.96 6.88 15.63
N ARG A 21 -22.67 5.78 15.91
CA ARG A 21 -22.19 4.70 16.78
C ARG A 21 -21.07 3.88 16.14
N ALA A 22 -21.10 3.68 14.83
CA ALA A 22 -20.03 3.05 14.07
C ALA A 22 -18.73 3.85 14.17
N GLY A 23 -18.80 5.18 14.00
CA GLY A 23 -17.67 6.07 14.25
C GLY A 23 -17.13 5.96 15.67
N ALA A 24 -18.02 5.93 16.67
CA ALA A 24 -17.62 5.76 18.06
C ALA A 24 -16.95 4.39 18.33
N LEU A 25 -17.52 3.30 17.79
CA LEU A 25 -16.96 1.95 17.87
C LEU A 25 -15.57 1.89 17.22
N LEU A 26 -15.40 2.49 16.04
CA LEU A 26 -14.12 2.57 15.37
C LEU A 26 -13.06 3.27 16.23
N CYS A 27 -13.44 4.36 16.91
CA CYS A 27 -12.54 5.07 17.83
C CYS A 27 -12.15 4.20 19.04
N VAL A 28 -13.12 3.51 19.64
CA VAL A 28 -12.86 2.59 20.75
C VAL A 28 -11.96 1.42 20.31
N ALA A 29 -12.25 0.81 19.17
CA ALA A 29 -11.44 -0.26 18.61
C ALA A 29 -10.00 0.21 18.33
N TYR A 30 -9.85 1.41 17.75
CA TYR A 30 -8.54 2.05 17.55
C TYR A 30 -7.77 2.24 18.86
N VAL A 31 -8.40 2.76 19.90
CA VAL A 31 -7.79 3.00 21.21
C VAL A 31 -7.36 1.69 21.88
N LEU A 32 -8.21 0.66 21.82
CA LEU A 32 -7.96 -0.64 22.43
C LEU A 32 -7.02 -1.54 21.62
N ASN A 33 -6.50 -1.06 20.48
CA ASN A 33 -5.78 -1.87 19.50
C ASN A 33 -6.56 -3.16 19.18
N PHE A 34 -7.87 -3.03 19.00
CA PHE A 34 -8.74 -4.15 18.68
C PHE A 34 -8.58 -4.46 17.19
N THR A 35 -8.14 -5.68 16.89
CA THR A 35 -7.99 -6.20 15.53
C THR A 35 -9.17 -7.10 15.15
N ASP A 36 -9.25 -7.55 13.91
CA ASP A 36 -10.14 -8.65 13.50
C ASP A 36 -11.65 -8.35 13.59
N CYS A 37 -12.06 -7.08 13.50
CA CYS A 37 -13.45 -6.68 13.38
C CYS A 37 -13.92 -6.74 11.91
N GLN A 38 -13.57 -7.83 11.21
CA GLN A 38 -13.95 -8.08 9.83
C GLN A 38 -15.44 -8.45 9.72
N MET A 39 -15.95 -8.62 8.50
CA MET A 39 -17.38 -8.80 8.26
C MET A 39 -18.01 -9.94 9.08
N GLU A 40 -17.27 -11.04 9.28
CA GLU A 40 -17.74 -12.20 10.02
C GLU A 40 -17.96 -11.91 11.51
N ASN A 41 -17.36 -10.83 12.02
CA ASN A 41 -17.34 -10.46 13.44
C ASN A 41 -18.15 -9.20 13.75
N LEU A 42 -18.83 -8.63 12.75
CA LEU A 42 -19.71 -7.47 12.91
C LEU A 42 -21.09 -7.73 12.30
N LEU A 43 -22.14 -7.40 13.03
CA LEU A 43 -23.52 -7.46 12.54
C LEU A 43 -24.23 -6.11 12.67
N VAL A 44 -25.10 -5.80 11.73
CA VAL A 44 -26.08 -4.73 11.88
C VAL A 44 -27.20 -5.21 12.81
N SER A 45 -27.32 -4.56 13.97
CA SER A 45 -28.41 -4.81 14.92
C SER A 45 -29.23 -3.54 15.08
N ARG A 46 -30.20 -3.30 14.19
CA ARG A 46 -30.96 -2.04 14.12
C ARG A 46 -30.01 -0.85 13.97
N ASN A 47 -30.08 0.11 14.89
CA ASN A 47 -29.30 1.34 14.89
C ASN A 47 -27.94 1.19 15.60
N GLN A 48 -27.38 -0.01 15.71
CA GLN A 48 -26.06 -0.22 16.31
C GLN A 48 -25.26 -1.30 15.55
N PRO A 49 -23.95 -1.07 15.33
CA PRO A 49 -23.03 -2.12 14.97
C PRO A 49 -22.75 -3.01 16.18
N ALA A 50 -22.93 -4.32 16.04
CA ALA A 50 -22.74 -5.30 17.10
C ALA A 50 -21.52 -6.18 16.78
N VAL A 51 -20.49 -6.10 17.62
CA VAL A 51 -19.33 -6.99 17.54
C VAL A 51 -19.67 -8.31 18.21
N ILE A 52 -19.48 -9.43 17.52
CA ILE A 52 -19.82 -10.76 18.04
C ILE A 52 -18.60 -11.55 18.54
N ASP A 53 -17.39 -11.16 18.14
CA ASP A 53 -16.14 -11.72 18.64
C ASP A 53 -15.19 -10.60 19.08
N CYS A 54 -14.78 -10.64 20.35
CA CYS A 54 -13.86 -9.67 20.97
C CYS A 54 -12.55 -10.33 21.41
N GLU A 55 -12.24 -11.55 20.96
CA GLU A 55 -11.10 -12.31 21.49
C GLU A 55 -9.73 -11.68 21.20
N THR A 56 -9.65 -10.74 20.25
CA THR A 56 -8.42 -10.07 19.80
C THR A 56 -8.28 -8.62 20.28
N VAL A 57 -9.12 -8.18 21.23
CA VAL A 57 -8.97 -6.87 21.89
C VAL A 57 -7.62 -6.77 22.62
N PHE A 58 -7.07 -5.56 22.79
CA PHE A 58 -5.75 -5.35 23.38
C PHE A 58 -4.65 -6.15 22.65
N TYR A 59 -4.58 -6.00 21.33
CA TYR A 59 -3.59 -6.68 20.52
C TYR A 59 -2.17 -6.38 21.01
N SER A 60 -1.42 -7.44 21.36
CA SER A 60 -0.05 -7.33 21.86
C SER A 60 0.94 -7.08 20.73
N GLY A 61 1.95 -6.23 20.97
CA GLY A 61 2.86 -5.82 19.92
C GLY A 61 3.94 -6.85 19.66
N ILE A 62 3.88 -7.54 18.52
CA ILE A 62 5.06 -8.18 17.91
C ILE A 62 5.64 -7.19 16.90
N THR A 63 6.95 -6.92 16.97
CA THR A 63 7.65 -6.07 16.01
C THR A 63 7.39 -6.58 14.59
N PRO A 64 7.16 -5.70 13.61
CA PRO A 64 6.97 -6.11 12.23
C PRO A 64 8.07 -7.07 11.70
N THR A 65 9.35 -6.83 12.04
CA THR A 65 10.51 -7.70 11.69
C THR A 65 10.52 -9.06 12.37
N ALA A 66 9.70 -9.23 13.42
CA ALA A 66 9.48 -10.51 14.09
C ALA A 66 8.22 -11.23 13.55
N LYS A 67 7.52 -10.65 12.57
CA LYS A 67 6.41 -11.28 11.87
C LYS A 67 6.81 -11.71 10.46
N PRO A 68 6.24 -12.80 9.96
CA PRO A 68 6.56 -13.38 8.67
C PRO A 68 5.76 -12.73 7.51
N VAL A 69 5.59 -11.41 7.57
CA VAL A 69 4.75 -10.59 6.66
C VAL A 69 5.46 -9.27 6.38
N ASP A 70 5.07 -8.55 5.32
CA ASP A 70 5.69 -7.26 4.98
C ASP A 70 5.61 -6.27 6.15
N THR A 71 6.78 -5.82 6.58
CA THR A 71 6.99 -4.96 7.75
C THR A 71 6.42 -3.56 7.57
N ALA A 72 6.40 -3.06 6.33
CA ALA A 72 6.07 -1.68 6.05
C ALA A 72 4.57 -1.45 6.18
N LEU A 73 3.76 -2.23 5.43
CA LEU A 73 2.30 -2.16 5.48
C LEU A 73 1.78 -2.39 6.90
N MET A 74 2.36 -3.36 7.62
CA MET A 74 1.98 -3.63 9.01
C MET A 74 2.23 -2.47 9.95
N THR A 75 3.22 -1.63 9.69
CA THR A 75 3.45 -0.43 10.50
C THR A 75 2.29 0.56 10.32
N LEU A 76 1.81 0.79 9.09
CA LEU A 76 0.62 1.65 8.86
C LEU A 76 -0.61 1.09 9.55
N PHE A 77 -0.92 -0.19 9.32
CA PHE A 77 -2.11 -0.80 9.90
C PHE A 77 -2.03 -0.69 11.43
N THR A 78 -0.94 -1.15 12.05
CA THR A 78 -0.80 -1.12 13.50
C THR A 78 -0.80 0.27 14.12
N GLN A 79 -0.52 1.33 13.36
CA GLN A 79 -0.55 2.71 13.83
C GLN A 79 -1.83 3.48 13.47
N SER A 80 -2.79 2.86 12.78
CA SER A 80 -4.01 3.55 12.31
C SER A 80 -5.30 2.80 12.61
N VAL A 81 -6.42 3.46 12.31
CA VAL A 81 -7.77 2.88 12.32
C VAL A 81 -7.91 1.65 11.40
N LEU A 82 -7.00 1.47 10.44
CA LEU A 82 -7.00 0.33 9.52
C LEU A 82 -6.72 -0.99 10.23
N LEU A 83 -6.04 -0.97 11.40
CA LEU A 83 -5.80 -2.16 12.23
C LEU A 83 -7.08 -2.94 12.55
N THR A 84 -8.19 -2.22 12.66
CA THR A 84 -9.45 -2.75 13.19
C THR A 84 -10.10 -3.77 12.27
N GLY A 85 -9.89 -3.67 10.95
CA GLY A 85 -10.64 -4.45 9.96
C GLY A 85 -12.06 -3.95 9.71
N LEU A 86 -12.48 -2.85 10.33
CA LEU A 86 -13.81 -2.25 10.12
C LEU A 86 -13.91 -1.48 8.79
N LEU A 87 -12.79 -0.97 8.27
CA LEU A 87 -12.72 -0.10 7.10
C LEU A 87 -12.33 -0.88 5.84
N PRO A 88 -12.92 -0.56 4.66
CA PRO A 88 -12.53 -1.15 3.39
C PRO A 88 -11.18 -0.61 2.95
N VAL A 89 -10.21 -1.53 2.86
CA VAL A 89 -8.87 -1.26 2.38
C VAL A 89 -8.48 -2.38 1.44
N ASP A 90 -7.97 -1.99 0.27
CA ASP A 90 -7.20 -2.89 -0.57
C ASP A 90 -5.70 -2.68 -0.32
N SER A 91 -4.96 -3.77 -0.28
CA SER A 91 -3.51 -3.71 -0.30
C SER A 91 -2.99 -4.66 -1.37
N SER A 92 -2.08 -4.15 -2.21
CA SER A 92 -1.33 -4.97 -3.16
C SER A 92 0.15 -4.90 -2.81
N GLU A 93 0.79 -6.07 -2.79
CA GLU A 93 2.24 -6.15 -2.68
C GLU A 93 2.90 -5.83 -4.03
N ALA A 94 4.06 -5.17 -4.02
CA ALA A 94 4.77 -4.74 -5.22
C ALA A 94 5.27 -5.92 -6.10
N ASP A 95 5.42 -7.11 -5.51
CA ASP A 95 6.05 -8.27 -6.14
C ASP A 95 5.07 -9.41 -6.48
N GLY A 96 3.76 -9.13 -6.44
CA GLY A 96 2.73 -10.13 -6.76
C GLY A 96 2.56 -11.26 -5.73
N ASP A 97 3.22 -11.19 -4.57
CA ASP A 97 2.97 -12.11 -3.45
C ASP A 97 1.59 -11.77 -2.82
N HIS A 98 0.56 -12.52 -3.20
CA HIS A 98 -0.84 -12.28 -2.78
C HIS A 98 -1.13 -12.66 -1.32
N ARG A 99 -0.11 -12.99 -0.51
CA ARG A 99 -0.27 -13.57 0.84
C ARG A 99 -0.85 -12.61 1.86
N MET A 100 -0.73 -11.29 1.68
CA MET A 100 -1.35 -10.26 2.53
C MET A 100 -2.31 -9.33 1.78
N ASN A 101 -2.90 -9.77 0.67
CA ASN A 101 -3.96 -8.98 0.02
C ASN A 101 -5.17 -8.86 0.97
N VAL A 102 -5.23 -7.74 1.69
CA VAL A 102 -6.45 -7.25 2.33
C VAL A 102 -7.37 -6.82 1.21
N SER A 103 -8.63 -7.20 1.33
CA SER A 103 -9.64 -6.88 0.34
C SER A 103 -10.71 -6.04 0.99
N ALA A 104 -11.09 -4.96 0.32
CA ALA A 104 -12.14 -4.05 0.76
C ALA A 104 -13.45 -4.76 1.07
N SER A 105 -13.76 -5.85 0.35
CA SER A 105 -14.97 -6.66 0.59
C SER A 105 -15.00 -7.24 2.01
N GLY A 106 -13.84 -7.48 2.63
CA GLY A 106 -13.63 -8.03 3.98
C GLY A 106 -14.04 -7.13 5.15
N ALA A 107 -14.36 -5.86 4.89
CA ALA A 107 -14.51 -4.86 5.92
C ALA A 107 -15.75 -5.04 6.79
N GLY A 108 -15.61 -4.82 8.10
CA GLY A 108 -16.71 -4.93 9.05
C GLY A 108 -17.92 -4.05 8.72
N PHE A 109 -17.71 -2.79 8.34
CA PHE A 109 -18.81 -1.86 8.00
C PHE A 109 -19.45 -2.09 6.62
N GLY A 110 -18.93 -3.02 5.83
CA GLY A 110 -19.42 -3.29 4.48
C GLY A 110 -19.28 -2.10 3.53
N THR A 111 -19.67 -2.31 2.28
CA THR A 111 -19.79 -1.28 1.24
C THR A 111 -21.13 -1.35 0.51
N ASP A 112 -21.70 -2.55 0.46
CA ASP A 112 -23.00 -2.91 -0.10
C ASP A 112 -23.46 -4.23 0.54
N SER A 113 -24.72 -4.63 0.35
CA SER A 113 -25.28 -5.92 0.79
C SER A 113 -25.14 -7.01 -0.27
N GLY A 114 -24.41 -6.74 -1.35
CA GLY A 114 -24.19 -7.65 -2.45
C GLY A 114 -23.47 -8.92 -2.03
N SER A 115 -23.60 -9.94 -2.88
CA SER A 115 -22.71 -11.11 -2.82
C SER A 115 -21.64 -10.96 -3.89
N THR A 116 -20.39 -11.07 -3.47
CA THR A 116 -19.25 -11.02 -4.40
C THR A 116 -18.68 -12.43 -4.54
N GLU A 117 -18.79 -13.00 -5.74
CA GLU A 117 -18.03 -14.22 -6.07
C GLU A 117 -16.56 -13.88 -6.26
N ARG A 118 -15.68 -14.58 -5.53
CA ARG A 118 -14.24 -14.51 -5.75
C ARG A 118 -13.79 -15.72 -6.52
N SER A 119 -13.86 -15.64 -7.85
CA SER A 119 -13.41 -16.71 -8.76
C SER A 119 -11.95 -17.13 -8.55
N GLU A 120 -11.09 -16.21 -8.09
CA GLU A 120 -9.68 -16.48 -7.76
C GLU A 120 -9.47 -17.30 -6.48
N ARG A 121 -10.47 -17.35 -5.58
CA ARG A 121 -10.42 -18.15 -4.35
C ARG A 121 -11.44 -19.26 -4.44
N THR A 122 -10.99 -20.49 -4.24
CA THR A 122 -11.87 -21.65 -4.25
C THR A 122 -11.91 -22.33 -2.89
N GLN A 123 -13.02 -23.01 -2.59
CA GLN A 123 -13.17 -23.87 -1.43
C GLN A 123 -13.57 -25.29 -1.87
N PRO A 124 -13.15 -26.33 -1.13
CA PRO A 124 -13.60 -27.69 -1.40
C PRO A 124 -15.08 -27.82 -1.07
N ALA A 125 -15.87 -28.28 -2.03
CA ALA A 125 -17.28 -28.62 -1.86
C ALA A 125 -17.48 -30.11 -2.18
N VAL A 126 -18.21 -30.80 -1.30
CA VAL A 126 -18.57 -32.21 -1.52
C VAL A 126 -19.83 -32.27 -2.38
N ARG A 127 -19.69 -32.76 -3.61
CA ARG A 127 -20.82 -33.04 -4.52
C ARG A 127 -21.25 -34.50 -4.40
N ALA A 128 -22.55 -34.73 -4.51
CA ALA A 128 -23.17 -36.04 -4.36
C ALA A 128 -22.78 -36.74 -3.05
N ALA A 129 -22.89 -36.01 -1.93
CA ALA A 129 -22.58 -36.55 -0.61
C ALA A 129 -23.36 -37.85 -0.34
N ASN A 130 -22.65 -38.84 0.19
CA ASN A 130 -23.12 -40.19 0.52
C ASN A 130 -23.55 -41.05 -0.68
N THR A 131 -23.04 -40.77 -1.89
CA THR A 131 -23.22 -41.65 -3.06
C THR A 131 -21.89 -42.27 -3.54
N ASP A 132 -21.99 -43.24 -4.44
CA ASP A 132 -20.86 -43.88 -5.14
C ASP A 132 -20.14 -42.95 -6.14
N VAL A 133 -20.72 -41.79 -6.43
CA VAL A 133 -20.16 -40.73 -7.29
C VAL A 133 -19.75 -39.48 -6.50
N MET A 134 -19.61 -39.59 -5.17
CA MET A 134 -19.15 -38.49 -4.32
C MET A 134 -17.79 -37.95 -4.80
N THR A 135 -17.70 -36.64 -4.97
CA THR A 135 -16.47 -35.97 -5.39
C THR A 135 -16.26 -34.67 -4.63
N VAL A 136 -14.99 -34.29 -4.44
CA VAL A 136 -14.62 -32.98 -3.90
C VAL A 136 -14.24 -32.10 -5.08
N VAL A 137 -15.06 -31.08 -5.36
CA VAL A 137 -14.79 -30.07 -6.39
C VAL A 137 -14.34 -28.78 -5.73
N GLN A 138 -13.56 -27.99 -6.45
CA GLN A 138 -13.24 -26.63 -6.03
C GLN A 138 -14.33 -25.71 -6.58
N GLU A 139 -14.99 -24.98 -5.69
CA GLU A 139 -16.02 -23.99 -6.04
C GLU A 139 -15.55 -22.60 -5.66
N PRO A 140 -15.90 -21.56 -6.44
CA PRO A 140 -15.63 -20.18 -6.06
C PRO A 140 -16.18 -19.89 -4.65
N VAL A 141 -15.43 -19.08 -3.89
CA VAL A 141 -15.92 -18.58 -2.60
C VAL A 141 -16.86 -17.41 -2.86
N THR A 142 -18.09 -17.52 -2.38
CA THR A 142 -19.03 -16.39 -2.33
C THR A 142 -18.90 -15.70 -0.98
N ILE A 143 -18.68 -14.39 -1.03
CA ILE A 143 -18.70 -13.54 0.15
C ILE A 143 -20.11 -12.93 0.26
N GLU A 144 -20.83 -13.23 1.33
CA GLU A 144 -22.15 -12.64 1.63
C GLU A 144 -21.98 -11.44 2.55
N GLN A 145 -22.24 -10.22 2.06
CA GLN A 145 -22.10 -8.97 2.84
C GLN A 145 -23.43 -8.45 3.38
N SER A 146 -24.50 -9.26 3.27
CA SER A 146 -25.88 -8.89 3.52
C SER A 146 -26.17 -8.46 4.96
N THR A 147 -25.31 -8.81 5.91
CA THR A 147 -25.50 -8.53 7.35
C THR A 147 -24.68 -7.36 7.89
N ASN A 148 -23.85 -6.75 7.05
CA ASN A 148 -22.80 -5.81 7.44
C ASN A 148 -23.15 -4.37 7.05
N THR A 149 -23.82 -4.22 5.93
CA THR A 149 -24.32 -2.94 5.44
C THR A 149 -25.75 -2.73 5.96
N PRO A 150 -26.07 -1.61 6.64
CA PRO A 150 -27.44 -1.33 7.06
C PRO A 150 -28.40 -1.19 5.88
N THR A 151 -29.61 -1.71 6.01
CA THR A 151 -30.65 -1.64 4.96
C THR A 151 -31.92 -0.97 5.50
N LEU A 152 -32.50 -0.10 4.67
CA LEU A 152 -33.81 0.54 4.84
C LEU A 152 -34.48 0.62 3.46
N ASP A 153 -35.26 -0.41 3.09
CA ASP A 153 -35.74 -0.71 1.73
C ASP A 153 -34.61 -0.97 0.71
N ASP A 154 -33.66 -0.04 0.61
CA ASP A 154 -32.39 -0.14 -0.12
C ASP A 154 -31.19 -0.06 0.85
N ASP A 155 -30.01 -0.43 0.36
CA ASP A 155 -28.74 -0.31 1.10
C ASP A 155 -28.44 1.13 1.50
N GLN A 156 -27.98 1.28 2.74
CA GLN A 156 -27.54 2.55 3.32
C GLN A 156 -26.02 2.47 3.54
N PRO A 157 -25.19 2.61 2.50
CA PRO A 157 -23.75 2.38 2.58
C PRO A 157 -23.01 3.48 3.36
N PRO A 158 -21.82 3.20 3.93
CA PRO A 158 -21.11 4.16 4.77
C PRO A 158 -20.75 5.47 4.05
N GLY A 159 -20.52 5.41 2.74
CA GLY A 159 -20.21 6.59 1.91
C GLY A 159 -21.31 7.66 1.94
N ALA A 160 -22.59 7.28 2.05
CA ALA A 160 -23.70 8.23 2.15
C ALA A 160 -23.75 8.96 3.51
N TYR A 161 -23.12 8.37 4.54
CA TYR A 161 -23.12 8.87 5.92
C TYR A 161 -21.71 9.19 6.43
N LEU A 162 -20.75 9.39 5.53
CA LEU A 162 -19.33 9.54 5.86
C LEU A 162 -19.07 10.67 6.87
N GLY A 163 -19.74 11.82 6.70
CA GLY A 163 -19.65 12.93 7.65
C GLY A 163 -20.15 12.57 9.06
N THR A 164 -21.22 11.78 9.16
CA THR A 164 -21.78 11.30 10.43
C THR A 164 -20.85 10.29 11.10
N LEU A 165 -20.28 9.36 10.32
CA LEU A 165 -19.29 8.40 10.79
C LEU A 165 -18.04 9.10 11.34
N ILE A 166 -17.47 10.04 10.58
CA ILE A 166 -16.29 10.82 11.03
C ILE A 166 -16.65 11.65 12.28
N SER A 167 -17.81 12.30 12.32
CA SER A 167 -18.26 13.05 13.50
C SER A 167 -18.38 12.16 14.75
N GLY A 168 -18.94 10.94 14.61
CA GLY A 168 -19.01 9.95 15.67
C GLY A 168 -17.63 9.54 16.19
N PHE A 169 -16.69 9.27 15.26
CA PHE A 169 -15.28 8.98 15.59
C PHE A 169 -14.62 10.13 16.35
N GLU A 170 -14.73 11.37 15.85
CA GLU A 170 -14.10 12.54 16.45
C GLU A 170 -14.67 12.88 17.83
N ARG A 171 -15.98 12.69 18.05
CA ARG A 171 -16.62 12.89 19.35
C ARG A 171 -16.17 11.87 20.38
N ALA A 172 -16.09 10.58 20.00
CA ALA A 172 -15.54 9.55 20.87
C ALA A 172 -14.07 9.84 21.20
N TYR A 173 -13.28 10.25 20.20
CA TYR A 173 -11.87 10.62 20.36
C TYR A 173 -11.69 11.75 21.37
N GLN A 174 -12.45 12.83 21.23
CA GLN A 174 -12.42 13.98 22.13
C GLN A 174 -12.86 13.59 23.55
N SER A 175 -13.86 12.71 23.67
CA SER A 175 -14.36 12.24 24.96
C SER A 175 -13.30 11.41 25.71
N ILE A 176 -12.66 10.47 25.02
CA ILE A 176 -11.56 9.66 25.57
C ILE A 176 -10.41 10.56 26.00
N ARG A 177 -10.01 11.52 25.15
CA ARG A 177 -8.93 12.45 25.50
C ARG A 177 -9.31 13.36 26.67
N GLY A 178 -10.57 13.78 26.78
CA GLY A 178 -11.10 14.53 27.92
C GLY A 178 -11.01 13.74 29.22
N LEU A 179 -11.44 12.47 29.21
CA LEU A 179 -11.32 11.56 30.36
C LEU A 179 -9.85 11.32 30.75
N TYR A 180 -8.96 11.16 29.75
CA TYR A 180 -7.53 11.00 29.98
C TYR A 180 -6.92 12.24 30.63
N ALA A 181 -7.20 13.43 30.08
CA ALA A 181 -6.71 14.70 30.63
C ALA A 181 -7.22 14.98 32.05
N ALA A 182 -8.42 14.51 32.38
CA ALA A 182 -9.00 14.60 33.73
C ALA A 182 -8.51 13.49 34.68
N ASN A 183 -7.66 12.57 34.23
CA ASN A 183 -7.22 11.36 34.96
C ASN A 183 -8.40 10.44 35.39
N GLN A 184 -9.49 10.46 34.61
CA GLN A 184 -10.71 9.67 34.83
C GLN A 184 -10.83 8.48 33.87
N LEU A 185 -9.94 8.34 32.89
CA LEU A 185 -9.99 7.21 31.95
C LEU A 185 -9.92 5.86 32.68
N LYS A 186 -9.16 5.78 33.77
CA LYS A 186 -9.06 4.60 34.65
C LYS A 186 -10.37 4.19 35.33
N GLU A 187 -11.36 5.09 35.39
CA GLU A 187 -12.70 4.76 35.93
C GLU A 187 -13.53 3.96 34.92
N VAL A 188 -13.16 4.03 33.63
CA VAL A 188 -13.80 3.30 32.52
C VAL A 188 -12.95 2.10 32.10
N LEU A 189 -11.63 2.29 32.02
CA LEU A 189 -10.62 1.27 31.75
C LEU A 189 -9.89 0.95 33.05
N ASP A 190 -10.59 0.31 33.99
CA ASP A 190 -10.03 -0.10 35.27
C ASP A 190 -8.89 -1.11 35.06
N PRO A 191 -7.65 -0.78 35.44
CA PRO A 191 -6.51 -1.70 35.32
C PRO A 191 -6.72 -3.04 36.02
N GLU A 192 -7.48 -3.07 37.12
CA GLU A 192 -7.75 -4.31 37.86
C GLU A 192 -8.73 -5.23 37.12
N LEU A 193 -9.71 -4.66 36.41
CA LEU A 193 -10.67 -5.45 35.61
C LEU A 193 -10.02 -6.06 34.37
N ILE A 194 -9.00 -5.40 33.83
CA ILE A 194 -8.33 -5.84 32.61
C ILE A 194 -7.08 -6.67 32.88
N ALA A 195 -6.53 -6.66 34.10
CA ALA A 195 -5.32 -7.42 34.44
C ALA A 195 -5.51 -8.93 34.17
N GLY A 196 -4.52 -9.55 33.53
CA GLY A 196 -4.51 -10.99 33.25
C GLY A 196 -5.55 -11.48 32.24
N LEU A 197 -6.34 -10.59 31.61
CA LEU A 197 -7.31 -10.98 30.58
C LEU A 197 -6.58 -11.65 29.42
N LYS A 198 -7.10 -12.81 29.00
CA LYS A 198 -6.51 -13.60 27.92
C LYS A 198 -7.04 -13.10 26.57
N THR A 199 -6.13 -12.70 25.69
CA THR A 199 -6.47 -12.23 24.34
C THR A 199 -5.73 -13.07 23.30
N ARG A 200 -6.34 -13.27 22.13
CA ARG A 200 -5.77 -14.02 21.02
C ARG A 200 -4.81 -13.13 20.26
N LEU A 201 -3.60 -13.64 20.03
CA LEU A 201 -2.60 -13.01 19.20
C LEU A 201 -2.61 -13.65 17.81
N MET A 202 -2.99 -12.88 16.80
CA MET A 202 -2.82 -13.27 15.40
C MET A 202 -1.38 -13.04 14.96
N TYR A 203 -0.60 -14.13 14.91
CA TYR A 203 0.78 -14.11 14.41
C TYR A 203 0.83 -14.14 12.87
N ARG A 204 -0.03 -14.94 12.25
CA ARG A 204 -0.27 -15.01 10.80
C ARG A 204 -1.76 -14.92 10.49
N PRO A 205 -2.15 -14.46 9.29
CA PRO A 205 -3.53 -14.58 8.82
C PRO A 205 -4.00 -16.04 8.83
N THR A 206 -5.23 -16.27 9.31
CA THR A 206 -5.85 -17.60 9.38
C THR A 206 -5.86 -18.32 8.02
N GLY A 207 -6.03 -17.57 6.92
CA GLY A 207 -6.00 -18.10 5.56
C GLY A 207 -4.68 -18.77 5.18
N GLN A 208 -3.53 -18.31 5.72
CA GLN A 208 -2.23 -18.93 5.45
C GLN A 208 -2.15 -20.32 6.08
N TYR A 209 -2.64 -20.49 7.31
CA TYR A 209 -2.74 -21.82 7.94
C TYR A 209 -3.72 -22.72 7.21
N ALA A 210 -4.87 -22.20 6.79
CA ALA A 210 -5.87 -22.96 6.04
C ALA A 210 -5.31 -23.46 4.69
N ALA A 211 -4.49 -22.66 4.00
CA ALA A 211 -3.82 -23.06 2.77
C ALA A 211 -2.84 -24.22 3.02
N VAL A 212 -2.02 -24.13 4.06
CA VAL A 212 -1.11 -25.22 4.46
C VAL A 212 -1.88 -26.49 4.84
N LEU A 213 -2.96 -26.38 5.62
CA LEU A 213 -3.79 -27.53 5.97
C LEU A 213 -4.45 -28.18 4.74
N ARG A 214 -4.87 -27.38 3.76
CA ARG A 214 -5.42 -27.88 2.50
C ARG A 214 -4.37 -28.65 1.70
N ALA A 215 -3.14 -28.15 1.63
CA ALA A 215 -2.05 -28.84 0.96
C ALA A 215 -1.66 -30.13 1.71
N ALA A 216 -1.53 -30.05 3.04
CA ALA A 216 -1.21 -31.15 3.94
C ALA A 216 -2.26 -32.28 3.96
N THR A 217 -3.50 -32.00 3.56
CA THR A 217 -4.57 -32.99 3.44
C THR A 217 -4.74 -33.54 2.02
N SER A 218 -3.81 -33.22 1.11
CA SER A 218 -3.79 -33.80 -0.24
C SER A 218 -3.23 -35.23 -0.25
N ARG A 219 -3.49 -35.96 -1.35
CA ARG A 219 -3.22 -37.40 -1.46
C ARG A 219 -1.76 -37.80 -1.16
N ARG A 220 -0.78 -36.97 -1.53
CA ARG A 220 0.65 -37.27 -1.36
C ARG A 220 1.08 -37.14 0.12
N PRO A 221 0.91 -35.98 0.78
CA PRO A 221 1.08 -35.81 2.23
C PRO A 221 0.39 -36.86 3.10
N LEU A 222 -0.84 -37.27 2.74
CA LEU A 222 -1.57 -38.29 3.50
C LEU A 222 -0.95 -39.70 3.41
N ARG A 223 -0.07 -39.95 2.44
CA ARG A 223 0.60 -41.25 2.23
C ARG A 223 2.06 -41.26 2.69
N ASP A 224 2.66 -40.09 2.85
CA ASP A 224 4.09 -39.94 3.11
C ASP A 224 4.33 -38.79 4.09
N GLY A 225 4.87 -39.11 5.27
CA GLY A 225 5.21 -38.13 6.30
C GLY A 225 6.30 -37.14 5.90
N GLY A 226 7.17 -37.50 4.94
CA GLY A 226 8.13 -36.59 4.32
C GLY A 226 7.42 -35.52 3.50
N CYS A 227 6.49 -35.92 2.63
CA CYS A 227 5.66 -34.98 1.87
C CYS A 227 4.84 -34.07 2.79
N LEU A 228 4.21 -34.64 3.84
CA LEU A 228 3.48 -33.85 4.84
C LEU A 228 4.38 -32.79 5.49
N THR A 229 5.62 -33.17 5.84
CA THR A 229 6.55 -32.24 6.47
C THR A 229 6.87 -31.08 5.54
N VAL A 230 7.15 -31.33 4.25
CA VAL A 230 7.43 -30.27 3.26
C VAL A 230 6.32 -29.22 3.23
N GLU A 231 5.04 -29.63 3.20
CA GLU A 231 3.92 -28.68 3.21
C GLU A 231 3.91 -27.80 4.47
N LEU A 232 4.30 -28.35 5.64
CA LEU A 232 4.39 -27.58 6.89
C LEU A 232 5.61 -26.65 6.94
N GLU A 233 6.71 -27.00 6.27
CA GLU A 233 7.94 -26.18 6.21
C GLU A 233 7.77 -24.93 5.33
N GLU A 234 6.68 -24.81 4.54
CA GLU A 234 6.29 -23.58 3.85
C GLU A 234 6.18 -22.36 4.80
N LEU A 235 5.80 -22.59 6.06
CA LEU A 235 5.75 -21.53 7.06
C LEU A 235 7.13 -21.11 7.59
N ALA A 236 8.17 -21.92 7.37
CA ALA A 236 9.54 -21.62 7.77
C ALA A 236 10.28 -20.72 6.77
N VAL A 237 9.81 -20.61 5.52
CA VAL A 237 10.45 -19.82 4.44
C VAL A 237 10.85 -18.39 4.89
N PRO A 238 9.99 -17.62 5.60
CA PRO A 238 10.32 -16.26 6.04
C PRO A 238 11.51 -16.15 7.00
N PHE A 239 11.92 -17.26 7.63
CA PHE A 239 13.10 -17.31 8.50
C PHE A 239 14.40 -17.46 7.69
N PHE A 240 14.32 -17.84 6.42
CA PHE A 240 15.47 -18.07 5.54
C PHE A 240 15.70 -16.96 4.52
N ASP A 241 14.65 -16.22 4.14
CA ASP A 241 14.72 -15.11 3.18
C ASP A 241 14.95 -13.74 3.83
N GLY A 242 15.10 -13.69 5.15
CA GLY A 242 15.39 -12.47 5.91
C GLY A 242 14.16 -11.65 6.30
N ARG A 243 12.92 -12.10 5.99
CA ARG A 243 11.70 -11.43 6.43
C ARG A 243 11.49 -11.47 7.95
N VAL A 244 11.89 -12.57 8.60
CA VAL A 244 11.91 -12.70 10.06
C VAL A 244 13.35 -12.63 10.55
N GLU A 245 13.70 -11.55 11.22
CA GLU A 245 15.06 -11.36 11.72
C GLU A 245 15.31 -12.14 13.01
N GLY A 246 16.25 -13.09 12.93
CA GLY A 246 16.85 -13.76 14.08
C GLY A 246 16.12 -15.00 14.60
N ASP A 247 16.83 -15.77 15.42
CA ASP A 247 16.35 -17.05 15.96
C ASP A 247 15.23 -16.92 17.00
N ARG A 248 14.86 -15.69 17.37
CA ARG A 248 13.89 -15.40 18.43
C ARG A 248 12.51 -15.99 18.14
N CYS A 249 12.09 -16.09 16.88
CA CYS A 249 10.73 -16.49 16.54
C CYS A 249 10.57 -18.00 16.26
N TRP A 250 11.65 -18.80 16.30
CA TRP A 250 11.57 -20.26 16.12
C TRP A 250 10.60 -20.99 17.07
N PRO A 251 10.45 -20.60 18.35
CA PRO A 251 9.48 -21.27 19.22
C PRO A 251 8.03 -21.02 18.80
N LEU A 252 7.71 -19.87 18.16
CA LEU A 252 6.40 -19.64 17.55
C LEU A 252 6.18 -20.63 16.39
N TYR A 253 7.18 -20.79 15.52
CA TYR A 253 7.12 -21.78 14.44
C TYR A 253 6.92 -23.21 14.95
N ALA A 254 7.59 -23.57 16.05
CA ALA A 254 7.40 -24.88 16.67
C ALA A 254 5.96 -25.11 17.17
N VAL A 255 5.31 -24.06 17.67
CA VAL A 255 3.89 -24.07 18.06
C VAL A 255 2.99 -24.21 16.85
N GLU A 256 3.20 -23.41 15.79
CA GLU A 256 2.45 -23.50 14.53
C GLU A 256 2.48 -24.93 13.99
N ARG A 257 3.68 -25.51 13.88
CA ARG A 257 3.88 -26.87 13.40
C ARG A 257 3.22 -27.92 14.29
N ARG A 258 3.20 -27.73 15.61
CA ARG A 258 2.53 -28.64 16.55
C ARG A 258 1.01 -28.63 16.37
N ALA A 259 0.42 -27.45 16.23
CA ALA A 259 -1.02 -27.30 15.99
C ALA A 259 -1.42 -27.90 14.64
N LEU A 260 -0.70 -27.55 13.56
CA LEU A 260 -1.02 -28.01 12.21
C LEU A 260 -0.87 -29.53 12.04
N ARG A 261 0.06 -30.17 12.77
CA ARG A 261 0.16 -31.65 12.82
C ARG A 261 -1.08 -32.32 13.41
N ARG A 262 -1.86 -31.61 14.24
CA ARG A 262 -3.16 -32.05 14.75
C ARG A 262 -4.33 -31.60 13.86
N LEU A 263 -4.03 -30.95 12.73
CA LEU A 263 -4.98 -30.28 11.86
C LEU A 263 -5.71 -29.11 12.52
N ASP A 264 -5.12 -28.54 13.58
CA ASP A 264 -5.62 -27.35 14.26
C ASP A 264 -4.97 -26.09 13.69
N ILE A 265 -5.72 -25.00 13.65
CA ILE A 265 -5.15 -23.65 13.48
C ILE A 265 -4.58 -23.20 14.83
N PRO A 266 -3.31 -22.76 14.90
CA PRO A 266 -2.69 -22.38 16.17
C PRO A 266 -3.41 -21.18 16.81
N ARG A 267 -3.75 -21.32 18.09
CA ARG A 267 -4.33 -20.24 18.91
C ARG A 267 -3.31 -19.78 19.94
N ILE A 268 -2.56 -18.73 19.59
CA ILE A 268 -1.60 -18.08 20.50
C ILE A 268 -2.35 -17.10 21.39
N VAL A 269 -2.06 -17.13 22.68
CA VAL A 269 -2.70 -16.31 23.71
C VAL A 269 -1.66 -15.38 24.34
N ALA A 270 -2.02 -14.11 24.51
CA ALA A 270 -1.32 -13.15 25.35
C ALA A 270 -2.19 -12.81 26.58
N ARG A 271 -1.59 -12.23 27.61
CA ARG A 271 -2.35 -11.49 28.62
C ARG A 271 -2.16 -10.00 28.43
N THR A 272 -3.18 -9.23 28.74
CA THR A 272 -3.24 -7.77 28.55
C THR A 272 -2.13 -7.00 29.26
N ASP A 273 -1.62 -7.48 30.38
CA ASP A 273 -0.68 -6.81 31.28
C ASP A 273 0.75 -7.36 31.25
N GLU A 274 1.02 -8.38 30.44
CA GLU A 274 2.34 -8.99 30.30
C GLU A 274 2.75 -9.17 28.83
N THR A 275 4.02 -9.49 28.60
CA THR A 275 4.55 -9.73 27.25
C THR A 275 4.70 -11.22 26.93
N ALA A 276 4.52 -12.12 27.90
CA ALA A 276 4.63 -13.55 27.68
C ALA A 276 3.52 -14.06 26.76
N LEU A 277 3.89 -14.98 25.85
CA LEU A 277 2.96 -15.65 24.94
C LEU A 277 2.75 -17.10 25.35
N TYR A 278 1.54 -17.59 25.15
CA TYR A 278 1.09 -18.92 25.58
C TYR A 278 0.41 -19.69 24.46
N HIS A 279 0.54 -21.01 24.49
CA HIS A 279 -0.18 -21.95 23.65
C HIS A 279 -0.53 -23.19 24.46
N ASP A 280 -1.77 -23.67 24.39
CA ASP A 280 -2.28 -24.79 25.22
C ASP A 280 -2.02 -24.60 26.74
N GLY A 281 -1.95 -23.33 27.20
CA GLY A 281 -1.68 -22.97 28.59
C GLY A 281 -0.20 -22.93 28.99
N GLU A 282 0.71 -23.32 28.09
CA GLU A 282 2.16 -23.30 28.31
C GLU A 282 2.80 -22.07 27.67
N GLN A 283 3.85 -21.52 28.28
CA GLN A 283 4.59 -20.38 27.74
C GLN A 283 5.46 -20.80 26.54
N ILE A 284 5.43 -20.03 25.46
CA ILE A 284 6.06 -20.36 24.16
C ILE A 284 7.58 -20.09 24.16
N GLY A 285 8.12 -19.41 25.18
CA GLY A 285 9.54 -19.02 25.23
C GLY A 285 9.88 -17.81 24.35
N VAL A 286 8.86 -17.14 23.78
CA VAL A 286 8.94 -15.86 23.08
C VAL A 286 8.01 -14.87 23.78
N ALA A 287 8.42 -13.61 23.81
CA ALA A 287 7.62 -12.52 24.33
C ALA A 287 7.26 -11.53 23.21
N ALA A 288 6.10 -10.89 23.34
CA ALA A 288 5.77 -9.66 22.65
C ALA A 288 6.73 -8.52 23.07
N ASN A 289 6.80 -7.47 22.26
CA ASN A 289 7.56 -6.25 22.55
C ASN A 289 6.88 -5.38 23.61
N SER A 290 5.55 -5.40 23.64
CA SER A 290 4.74 -4.68 24.62
C SER A 290 3.43 -5.43 24.87
N SER A 291 2.91 -5.30 26.10
CA SER A 291 1.60 -5.85 26.43
C SER A 291 0.49 -5.07 25.73
N GLY A 292 -0.67 -5.70 25.58
CA GLY A 292 -1.84 -5.05 24.97
C GLY A 292 -2.27 -3.78 25.70
N TYR A 293 -2.19 -3.77 27.03
CA TYR A 293 -2.53 -2.60 27.84
C TYR A 293 -1.51 -1.48 27.68
N GLN A 294 -0.21 -1.79 27.68
CA GLN A 294 0.83 -0.78 27.41
C GLN A 294 0.64 -0.11 26.06
N ARG A 295 0.24 -0.87 25.04
CA ARG A 295 -0.08 -0.30 23.72
C ARG A 295 -1.33 0.58 23.73
N CYS A 296 -2.35 0.20 24.50
CA CYS A 296 -3.52 1.05 24.70
C CYS A 296 -3.12 2.38 25.37
N GLN A 297 -2.24 2.35 26.37
CA GLN A 297 -1.74 3.56 27.03
C GLN A 297 -0.96 4.43 26.04
N GLN A 298 0.02 3.86 25.32
CA GLN A 298 0.78 4.57 24.29
C GLN A 298 -0.12 5.21 23.22
N ARG A 299 -1.20 4.51 22.84
CA ARG A 299 -2.19 5.02 21.90
C ARG A 299 -2.88 6.27 22.44
N VAL A 300 -3.37 6.21 23.67
CA VAL A 300 -4.05 7.33 24.32
C VAL A 300 -3.09 8.50 24.54
N ASP A 301 -1.85 8.23 24.93
CA ASP A 301 -0.80 9.24 25.10
C ASP A 301 -0.51 10.00 23.80
N ALA A 302 -0.55 9.30 22.66
CA ALA A 302 -0.35 9.87 21.33
C ALA A 302 -1.57 10.62 20.78
N MET A 303 -2.72 10.63 21.48
CA MET A 303 -3.95 11.24 20.98
C MET A 303 -3.91 12.77 20.98
N ASP A 304 -3.48 13.37 19.87
CA ASP A 304 -3.41 14.81 19.69
C ASP A 304 -4.31 15.32 18.55
N ARG A 305 -4.05 16.53 18.02
CA ARG A 305 -4.81 17.06 16.87
C ARG A 305 -4.35 16.44 15.54
N THR A 306 -3.08 16.10 15.46
CA THR A 306 -2.42 15.55 14.27
C THR A 306 -2.86 14.11 14.04
N ASP A 307 -2.82 13.28 15.09
CA ASP A 307 -3.33 11.91 15.05
C ASP A 307 -4.81 11.88 14.67
N ARG A 308 -5.64 12.69 15.33
CA ARG A 308 -7.07 12.79 14.99
C ARG A 308 -7.29 13.13 13.51
N ARG A 309 -6.60 14.13 12.98
CA ARG A 309 -6.70 14.52 11.55
C ARG A 309 -6.29 13.36 10.65
N ARG A 310 -5.17 12.70 10.97
CA ARG A 310 -4.66 11.55 10.21
C ARG A 310 -5.67 10.40 10.17
N GLN A 311 -6.24 10.02 11.30
CA GLN A 311 -7.22 8.94 11.35
C GLN A 311 -8.50 9.31 10.60
N SER A 312 -9.02 10.55 10.77
CA SER A 312 -10.19 11.04 10.02
C SER A 312 -9.93 11.02 8.49
N GLN A 313 -8.73 11.43 8.05
CA GLN A 313 -8.36 11.41 6.64
C GLN A 313 -8.31 9.98 6.09
N LEU A 314 -7.78 9.01 6.83
CA LEU A 314 -7.79 7.60 6.41
C LEU A 314 -9.22 7.06 6.29
N ILE A 315 -10.12 7.41 7.22
CA ILE A 315 -11.54 7.04 7.15
C ILE A 315 -12.18 7.62 5.87
N GLU A 316 -11.92 8.89 5.59
CA GLU A 316 -12.43 9.57 4.39
C GLU A 316 -11.90 8.93 3.10
N MET A 317 -10.63 8.52 3.08
CA MET A 317 -10.03 7.81 1.95
C MET A 317 -10.65 6.42 1.72
N CYS A 318 -11.15 5.75 2.76
CA CYS A 318 -11.76 4.43 2.63
C CYS A 318 -13.14 4.45 1.96
N PHE A 319 -13.93 5.50 2.20
CA PHE A 319 -15.35 5.56 1.80
C PHE A 319 -15.74 6.74 0.90
N GLY A 320 -14.90 7.77 0.80
CA GLY A 320 -15.22 8.93 -0.02
C GLY A 320 -15.39 8.53 -1.48
N THR A 321 -16.30 9.18 -2.20
CA THR A 321 -16.34 9.06 -3.66
C THR A 321 -15.40 10.11 -4.26
N ASP A 322 -14.65 9.74 -5.31
CA ASP A 322 -14.16 10.73 -6.28
C ASP A 322 -15.36 11.24 -7.06
N SER A 323 -16.27 11.94 -6.38
CA SER A 323 -17.15 12.85 -7.08
C SER A 323 -16.27 14.04 -7.44
N PRO A 324 -15.93 14.27 -8.72
CA PRO A 324 -15.48 15.59 -9.12
C PRO A 324 -16.58 16.53 -8.65
N SER A 325 -16.29 17.27 -7.57
CA SER A 325 -17.27 18.16 -6.98
C SER A 325 -17.76 19.04 -8.11
N SER A 326 -19.07 18.96 -8.39
CA SER A 326 -19.89 19.92 -9.12
C SER A 326 -19.09 20.95 -9.90
N SER A 327 -19.03 20.87 -11.24
CA SER A 327 -18.67 21.96 -12.18
C SER A 327 -18.31 23.27 -11.44
N VAL A 328 -17.10 23.31 -10.88
CA VAL A 328 -16.69 24.49 -10.13
C VAL A 328 -16.35 25.48 -11.22
N ALA A 329 -17.08 26.60 -11.28
CA ALA A 329 -16.76 27.64 -12.23
C ALA A 329 -15.25 27.90 -12.17
N PRO A 330 -14.52 27.88 -13.30
CA PRO A 330 -13.08 28.03 -13.30
C PRO A 330 -12.74 29.33 -12.58
N VAL A 331 -12.07 29.20 -11.45
CA VAL A 331 -11.63 30.36 -10.68
C VAL A 331 -10.25 30.75 -11.19
N GLU A 332 -10.04 32.04 -11.41
CA GLU A 332 -8.73 32.57 -11.80
C GLU A 332 -7.64 32.10 -10.84
N PRO A 333 -6.58 31.45 -11.33
CA PRO A 333 -5.49 30.97 -10.50
C PRO A 333 -4.63 32.15 -10.03
N THR A 334 -4.53 32.36 -8.73
CA THR A 334 -3.55 33.27 -8.12
C THR A 334 -2.33 32.49 -7.63
N ALA A 335 -1.16 33.12 -7.60
CA ALA A 335 0.06 32.49 -7.07
C ALA A 335 -0.10 32.02 -5.61
N GLU A 336 -0.84 32.78 -4.80
CA GLU A 336 -1.16 32.43 -3.42
C GLU A 336 -2.05 31.19 -3.34
N ARG A 337 -3.08 31.09 -4.19
CA ARG A 337 -3.96 29.92 -4.23
C ARG A 337 -3.22 28.68 -4.71
N LEU A 338 -2.43 28.79 -5.79
CA LEU A 338 -1.62 27.68 -6.29
C LEU A 338 -0.65 27.17 -5.22
N ARG A 339 0.03 28.09 -4.52
CA ARG A 339 0.91 27.76 -3.40
C ARG A 339 0.15 27.06 -2.27
N GLY A 340 -0.98 27.63 -1.83
CA GLY A 340 -1.79 27.07 -0.76
C GLY A 340 -2.33 25.68 -1.09
N THR A 341 -2.81 25.48 -2.32
CA THR A 341 -3.27 24.16 -2.80
C THR A 341 -2.13 23.15 -2.90
N ALA A 342 -0.98 23.52 -3.46
CA ALA A 342 0.18 22.63 -3.57
C ALA A 342 0.71 22.21 -2.20
N VAL A 343 0.82 23.16 -1.27
CA VAL A 343 1.21 22.91 0.13
C VAL A 343 0.18 22.01 0.83
N GLY A 344 -1.11 22.27 0.64
CA GLY A 344 -2.18 21.45 1.21
C GLY A 344 -2.11 19.99 0.74
N LEU A 345 -1.99 19.78 -0.58
CA LEU A 345 -1.85 18.44 -1.17
C LEU A 345 -0.59 17.71 -0.70
N LEU A 346 0.54 18.42 -0.62
CA LEU A 346 1.77 17.85 -0.08
C LEU A 346 1.63 17.49 1.39
N ASP A 347 1.05 18.37 2.22
CA ASP A 347 0.83 18.09 3.63
C ASP A 347 -0.08 16.87 3.81
N ASP A 348 -1.13 16.75 3.01
CA ASP A 348 -2.02 15.60 3.02
C ASP A 348 -1.27 14.31 2.63
N ALA A 349 -0.39 14.34 1.62
CA ALA A 349 0.45 13.20 1.26
C ALA A 349 1.48 12.85 2.37
N LEU A 350 2.13 13.85 2.96
CA LEU A 350 3.10 13.65 4.03
C LEU A 350 2.44 13.11 5.31
N ASN A 351 1.19 13.48 5.58
CA ASN A 351 0.42 12.99 6.73
C ASN A 351 0.01 11.52 6.60
N THR A 352 -0.10 10.99 5.38
CA THR A 352 -0.36 9.54 5.20
C THR A 352 0.90 8.71 5.37
N LEU A 353 2.10 9.28 5.19
CA LEU A 353 3.36 8.57 5.32
C LEU A 353 3.59 7.99 6.73
N VAL A 354 3.94 6.72 6.78
CA VAL A 354 4.31 6.03 8.03
C VAL A 354 5.78 5.67 7.99
N LYS A 355 6.54 6.16 8.97
CA LYS A 355 7.94 5.75 9.16
C LYS A 355 8.01 4.33 9.71
N THR A 356 8.76 3.46 9.06
CA THR A 356 9.11 2.13 9.56
C THR A 356 10.47 2.15 10.28
N GLU A 357 10.80 1.07 10.99
CA GLU A 357 12.13 0.88 11.61
C GLU A 357 13.28 0.88 10.57
N THR A 358 12.99 0.56 9.31
CA THR A 358 13.94 0.56 8.18
C THR A 358 14.00 1.91 7.44
N GLY A 359 13.30 2.94 7.91
CA GLY A 359 13.26 4.27 7.26
C GLY A 359 12.26 4.36 6.10
N VAL A 360 11.49 3.32 5.82
CA VAL A 360 10.52 3.27 4.72
C VAL A 360 9.26 4.08 5.09
N GLY A 361 8.79 4.91 4.16
CA GLY A 361 7.44 5.50 4.17
C GLY A 361 6.44 4.58 3.49
N VAL A 362 5.37 4.13 4.14
CA VAL A 362 4.20 3.59 3.42
C VAL A 362 3.27 4.74 3.07
N ALA A 363 2.82 4.82 1.81
CA ALA A 363 1.84 5.80 1.39
C ALA A 363 0.45 5.15 1.28
N ALA A 364 -0.55 5.85 1.78
CA ALA A 364 -1.94 5.54 1.51
C ALA A 364 -2.35 6.35 0.26
N VAL A 365 -2.92 5.70 -0.74
CA VAL A 365 -3.39 6.33 -1.98
C VAL A 365 -4.82 5.87 -2.27
N ARG A 366 -5.66 6.73 -2.84
CA ARG A 366 -6.99 6.31 -3.28
C ARG A 366 -6.85 5.51 -4.57
N GLY A 367 -7.44 4.32 -4.64
CA GLY A 367 -7.45 3.51 -5.86
C GLY A 367 -8.37 4.12 -6.92
N GLY A 368 -7.89 4.27 -8.16
CA GLY A 368 -8.66 4.85 -9.29
C GLY A 368 -9.53 3.86 -10.07
N GLY A 369 -9.93 2.74 -9.47
CA GLY A 369 -10.61 1.61 -10.14
C GLY A 369 -12.11 1.46 -9.83
N LEU A 370 -12.70 0.34 -10.29
CA LEU A 370 -14.11 -0.05 -10.07
C LEU A 370 -14.54 -0.12 -8.59
N GLN A 371 -13.58 -0.31 -7.68
CA GLN A 371 -13.75 -0.23 -6.24
C GLN A 371 -13.08 1.07 -5.76
N SER A 372 -13.86 2.13 -5.57
CA SER A 372 -13.41 3.46 -5.12
C SER A 372 -12.94 3.49 -3.65
N CYS A 373 -12.13 2.52 -3.23
CA CYS A 373 -11.67 2.36 -1.84
C CYS A 373 -10.19 2.76 -1.67
N LEU A 374 -9.73 2.78 -0.42
CA LEU A 374 -8.35 3.10 -0.10
C LEU A 374 -7.42 1.95 -0.54
N SER A 375 -6.38 2.29 -1.31
CA SER A 375 -5.28 1.39 -1.61
C SER A 375 -4.05 1.76 -0.79
N VAL A 376 -3.47 0.80 -0.09
CA VAL A 376 -2.19 1.01 0.60
C VAL A 376 -1.09 0.32 -0.19
N VAL A 377 -0.08 1.09 -0.58
CA VAL A 377 1.08 0.60 -1.33
C VAL A 377 2.38 1.00 -0.62
N PRO A 378 3.35 0.09 -0.50
CA PRO A 378 4.71 0.47 -0.14
C PRO A 378 5.23 1.49 -1.16
N THR A 379 5.81 2.60 -0.70
CA THR A 379 6.48 3.51 -1.65
C THR A 379 7.74 2.85 -2.17
N ASP A 380 7.94 2.91 -3.49
CA ASP A 380 9.23 2.61 -4.10
C ASP A 380 10.14 3.85 -4.05
N ASP A 381 11.33 3.78 -4.66
CA ASP A 381 12.26 4.91 -4.70
C ASP A 381 12.01 5.84 -5.90
N SER A 382 11.01 5.56 -6.73
CA SER A 382 10.79 6.24 -8.01
C SER A 382 10.13 7.61 -7.89
N LEU A 383 10.02 8.31 -9.03
CA LEU A 383 9.22 9.53 -9.16
C LEU A 383 7.72 9.25 -9.33
N TYR A 384 7.34 8.07 -9.84
CA TYR A 384 5.97 7.76 -10.22
C TYR A 384 5.03 7.60 -9.03
N SER A 385 5.45 6.82 -8.04
CA SER A 385 4.65 6.50 -6.84
C SER A 385 5.52 6.37 -5.59
N GLY A 386 6.72 6.96 -5.64
CA GLY A 386 7.79 6.68 -4.70
C GLY A 386 8.30 7.89 -3.91
N ARG A 387 9.29 7.60 -3.07
CA ARG A 387 10.00 8.57 -2.22
C ARG A 387 10.64 9.69 -3.03
N GLY A 388 11.11 9.41 -4.25
CA GLY A 388 11.73 10.41 -5.11
C GLY A 388 10.76 11.54 -5.45
N GLY A 389 9.53 11.19 -5.84
CA GLY A 389 8.49 12.16 -6.19
C GLY A 389 8.06 13.01 -4.99
N ILE A 390 7.79 12.37 -3.85
CA ILE A 390 7.37 13.07 -2.62
C ILE A 390 8.52 13.93 -2.06
N GLY A 391 9.74 13.40 -2.07
CA GLY A 391 10.94 14.08 -1.60
C GLY A 391 11.25 15.33 -2.44
N LEU A 392 11.13 15.24 -3.76
CA LEU A 392 11.27 16.42 -4.64
C LEU A 392 10.16 17.45 -4.41
N ALA A 393 8.91 17.03 -4.24
CA ALA A 393 7.81 17.94 -3.94
C ALA A 393 8.04 18.67 -2.61
N ALA A 394 8.53 17.97 -1.58
CA ALA A 394 8.92 18.58 -0.32
C ALA A 394 10.12 19.53 -0.47
N ALA A 395 11.13 19.18 -1.26
CA ALA A 395 12.26 20.06 -1.54
C ALA A 395 11.81 21.36 -2.25
N ALA A 396 10.91 21.24 -3.23
CA ALA A 396 10.33 22.40 -3.91
C ALA A 396 9.45 23.24 -2.96
N ALA A 397 8.66 22.61 -2.10
CA ALA A 397 7.88 23.31 -1.09
C ALA A 397 8.77 24.08 -0.11
N TYR A 398 9.92 23.53 0.28
CA TYR A 398 10.92 24.25 1.07
C TYR A 398 11.41 25.51 0.35
N VAL A 399 11.79 25.41 -0.93
CA VAL A 399 12.25 26.58 -1.72
C VAL A 399 11.18 27.67 -1.80
N VAL A 400 9.91 27.28 -1.96
CA VAL A 400 8.79 28.23 -2.12
C VAL A 400 8.38 28.86 -0.78
N THR A 401 8.34 28.09 0.30
CA THR A 401 7.77 28.50 1.60
C THR A 401 8.83 28.98 2.60
N GLY A 402 10.06 28.47 2.51
CA GLY A 402 11.11 28.65 3.51
C GLY A 402 10.92 27.82 4.79
N GLU A 403 9.89 26.96 4.87
CA GLU A 403 9.61 26.20 6.08
C GLU A 403 10.54 24.98 6.23
N GLY A 404 11.38 24.99 7.27
CA GLY A 404 12.40 23.96 7.49
C GLY A 404 11.86 22.52 7.63
N ARG A 405 10.57 22.35 7.98
CA ARG A 405 9.93 21.02 8.05
C ARG A 405 9.97 20.29 6.71
N TYR A 406 9.77 21.03 5.61
CA TYR A 406 9.79 20.45 4.27
C TYR A 406 11.20 20.04 3.85
N ARG A 407 12.22 20.81 4.25
CA ARG A 407 13.62 20.43 4.04
C ARG A 407 13.94 19.13 4.79
N GLN A 408 13.51 19.03 6.05
CA GLN A 408 13.70 17.82 6.84
C GLN A 408 13.01 16.62 6.19
N GLN A 409 11.74 16.74 5.79
CA GLN A 409 10.99 15.67 5.16
C GLN A 409 11.58 15.22 3.82
N ALA A 410 12.02 16.18 2.99
CA ALA A 410 12.73 15.88 1.75
C ALA A 410 14.02 15.09 2.01
N THR A 411 14.81 15.54 3.00
CA THR A 411 16.08 14.89 3.37
C THR A 411 15.84 13.47 3.87
N GLU A 412 14.90 13.27 4.80
CA GLU A 412 14.56 11.95 5.34
C GLU A 412 14.13 10.96 4.24
N LEU A 413 13.38 11.42 3.23
CA LEU A 413 12.94 10.57 2.12
C LEU A 413 14.08 10.24 1.14
N LEU A 414 14.92 11.22 0.82
CA LEU A 414 16.01 11.06 -0.16
C LEU A 414 17.21 10.30 0.40
N GLU A 415 17.53 10.45 1.69
CA GLU A 415 18.62 9.69 2.34
C GLU A 415 18.36 8.18 2.32
N VAL A 416 17.10 7.76 2.46
CA VAL A 416 16.70 6.36 2.33
C VAL A 416 17.04 5.84 0.95
N ILE A 417 16.71 6.62 -0.09
CA ILE A 417 17.04 6.28 -1.48
C ILE A 417 18.55 6.18 -1.66
N VAL A 418 19.33 7.15 -1.19
CA VAL A 418 20.81 7.10 -1.28
C VAL A 418 21.35 5.84 -0.60
N SER A 419 20.81 5.46 0.56
CA SER A 419 21.25 4.25 1.29
C SER A 419 20.89 2.94 0.58
N SER A 420 19.85 2.93 -0.25
CA SER A 420 19.39 1.75 -1.00
C SER A 420 20.13 1.57 -2.33
N THR A 421 20.70 2.65 -2.90
CA THR A 421 21.37 2.63 -4.22
C THR A 421 22.45 1.55 -4.35
N GLN A 422 23.22 1.28 -3.30
CA GLN A 422 24.31 0.28 -3.34
C GLN A 422 23.81 -1.17 -3.39
N LYS A 423 22.52 -1.40 -3.16
CA LYS A 423 21.92 -2.75 -3.06
C LYS A 423 20.95 -3.06 -4.19
N SER A 424 20.54 -2.07 -5.00
CA SER A 424 19.53 -2.26 -6.03
C SER A 424 20.15 -2.64 -7.38
N SER A 425 19.50 -3.56 -8.08
CA SER A 425 19.82 -3.85 -9.48
C SER A 425 19.35 -2.70 -10.38
N PHE A 426 20.12 -2.39 -11.42
CA PHE A 426 19.72 -1.41 -12.41
C PHE A 426 18.44 -1.84 -13.15
N VAL A 427 17.46 -0.93 -13.22
CA VAL A 427 16.22 -1.07 -13.99
C VAL A 427 16.02 0.22 -14.79
N PRO A 428 15.89 0.18 -16.13
CA PRO A 428 15.66 1.38 -16.92
C PRO A 428 14.39 2.15 -16.58
N GLY A 429 14.37 3.44 -16.95
CA GLY A 429 13.21 4.31 -16.89
C GLY A 429 13.46 5.63 -16.17
N GLY A 430 12.84 6.69 -16.68
CA GLY A 430 13.03 8.06 -16.21
C GLY A 430 11.97 8.51 -15.20
N ILE A 431 10.85 7.80 -15.12
CA ILE A 431 9.77 8.08 -14.16
C ILE A 431 9.60 6.91 -13.18
N LYS A 432 9.77 5.68 -13.66
CA LYS A 432 9.93 4.44 -12.88
C LYS A 432 11.35 3.92 -13.08
N GLY A 433 11.94 3.23 -12.11
CA GLY A 433 13.27 2.64 -12.24
C GLY A 433 14.43 3.59 -11.91
N THR A 434 15.66 3.17 -12.19
CA THR A 434 16.90 3.80 -11.73
C THR A 434 17.09 5.22 -12.27
N GLY A 435 16.67 5.50 -13.51
CA GLY A 435 16.74 6.86 -14.06
C GLY A 435 15.88 7.85 -13.28
N SER A 436 14.72 7.43 -12.77
CA SER A 436 13.88 8.29 -11.93
C SER A 436 14.57 8.72 -10.63
N VAL A 437 15.36 7.82 -10.02
CA VAL A 437 16.18 8.13 -8.85
C VAL A 437 17.32 9.08 -9.19
N ILE A 438 18.03 8.82 -10.30
CA ILE A 438 19.10 9.70 -10.80
C ILE A 438 18.57 11.12 -11.00
N TYR A 439 17.42 11.26 -11.64
CA TYR A 439 16.78 12.57 -11.84
C TYR A 439 16.41 13.23 -10.52
N ALA A 440 15.78 12.47 -9.60
CA ALA A 440 15.40 12.97 -8.28
C ALA A 440 16.60 13.53 -7.50
N LEU A 441 17.68 12.76 -7.41
CA LEU A 441 18.89 13.19 -6.70
C LEU A 441 19.57 14.37 -7.40
N SER A 442 19.64 14.38 -8.74
CA SER A 442 20.25 15.48 -9.51
C SER A 442 19.51 16.81 -9.29
N VAL A 443 18.17 16.79 -9.27
CA VAL A 443 17.37 18.00 -9.02
C VAL A 443 17.44 18.42 -7.55
N ALA A 444 17.50 17.46 -6.62
CA ALA A 444 17.55 17.74 -5.19
C ALA A 444 18.79 18.56 -4.78
N VAL A 445 19.92 18.44 -5.49
CA VAL A 445 21.13 19.25 -5.25
C VAL A 445 20.81 20.74 -5.27
N GLU A 446 20.10 21.20 -6.29
CA GLU A 446 19.76 22.63 -6.47
C GLU A 446 18.72 23.11 -5.46
N LEU A 447 17.77 22.24 -5.08
CA LEU A 447 16.68 22.60 -4.18
C LEU A 447 17.09 22.62 -2.69
N LEU A 448 18.06 21.77 -2.31
CA LEU A 448 18.43 21.54 -0.91
C LEU A 448 19.85 22.01 -0.54
N ASP A 449 20.64 22.43 -1.53
CA ASP A 449 22.07 22.75 -1.41
C ASP A 449 22.86 21.57 -0.83
N ALA A 450 22.69 20.40 -1.45
CA ALA A 450 23.18 19.10 -0.97
C ALA A 450 24.01 18.38 -2.06
N PRO A 451 25.30 18.71 -2.22
CA PRO A 451 26.15 18.20 -3.30
C PRO A 451 26.39 16.67 -3.26
N GLU A 452 26.21 16.04 -2.10
CA GLU A 452 26.28 14.59 -1.92
C GLU A 452 25.29 13.84 -2.81
N TYR A 453 24.11 14.39 -3.08
CA TYR A 453 23.12 13.77 -3.98
C TYR A 453 23.61 13.75 -5.43
N GLY A 454 24.35 14.78 -5.86
CA GLY A 454 24.93 14.83 -7.19
C GLY A 454 26.03 13.78 -7.38
N THR A 455 26.81 13.50 -6.31
CA THR A 455 27.83 12.44 -6.32
C THR A 455 27.17 11.06 -6.48
N ALA A 456 26.14 10.78 -5.68
CA ALA A 456 25.39 9.54 -5.76
C ALA A 456 24.71 9.36 -7.14
N ALA A 457 24.08 10.41 -7.68
CA ALA A 457 23.48 10.37 -9.01
C ALA A 457 24.51 10.06 -10.11
N ALA A 458 25.69 10.69 -10.06
CA ALA A 458 26.75 10.45 -11.03
C ALA A 458 27.33 9.03 -10.93
N GLU A 459 27.48 8.48 -9.72
CA GLU A 459 27.85 7.07 -9.50
C GLU A 459 26.83 6.12 -10.13
N MET A 460 25.54 6.34 -9.88
CA MET A 460 24.47 5.52 -10.46
C MET A 460 24.47 5.56 -12.00
N VAL A 461 24.75 6.72 -12.62
CA VAL A 461 24.87 6.81 -14.09
C VAL A 461 26.06 6.01 -14.60
N ARG A 462 27.21 6.06 -13.89
CA ARG A 462 28.42 5.32 -14.29
C ARG A 462 28.25 3.82 -14.21
N ASP A 463 27.50 3.37 -13.21
CA ASP A 463 27.25 1.96 -12.91
C ASP A 463 26.15 1.33 -13.78
N ILE A 464 25.53 2.10 -14.70
CA ILE A 464 24.60 1.56 -15.70
C ILE A 464 25.33 0.47 -16.53
N PRO A 465 24.92 -0.81 -16.42
CA PRO A 465 25.57 -1.89 -17.15
C PRO A 465 25.08 -1.93 -18.60
N ASP A 466 25.97 -2.24 -19.54
CA ASP A 466 25.61 -2.40 -20.96
C ASP A 466 24.51 -3.46 -21.13
N SER A 467 24.60 -4.57 -20.38
CA SER A 467 23.58 -5.62 -20.37
C SER A 467 22.21 -5.13 -19.89
N GLY A 468 22.15 -4.10 -19.04
CA GLY A 468 20.90 -3.52 -18.56
C GLY A 468 20.20 -2.68 -19.61
N LEU A 469 20.96 -2.02 -20.49
CA LEU A 469 20.42 -1.28 -21.65
C LEU A 469 19.90 -2.24 -22.73
N ASP A 470 20.54 -3.40 -22.89
CA ASP A 470 20.15 -4.39 -23.89
C ASP A 470 19.01 -5.32 -23.42
N ALA A 471 18.94 -5.65 -22.13
CA ALA A 471 17.93 -6.55 -21.57
C ALA A 471 16.53 -5.92 -21.42
N SER A 472 16.43 -4.60 -21.44
CA SER A 472 15.16 -3.88 -21.35
C SER A 472 14.47 -3.88 -22.73
N GLY A 473 13.32 -4.57 -22.79
CA GLY A 473 12.44 -4.55 -23.96
C GLY A 473 11.77 -3.18 -24.17
N THR A 474 11.72 -2.33 -23.14
CA THR A 474 11.05 -1.02 -23.14
C THR A 474 11.99 0.13 -23.49
N LEU A 475 11.59 0.96 -24.46
CA LEU A 475 12.40 2.09 -24.94
C LEU A 475 11.88 3.45 -24.48
N ASP A 476 10.72 3.48 -23.84
CA ASP A 476 9.97 4.70 -23.52
C ASP A 476 10.56 5.57 -22.39
N VAL A 477 9.86 6.66 -22.06
CA VAL A 477 10.27 7.62 -21.03
C VAL A 477 9.95 7.11 -19.61
N ILE A 478 8.84 6.37 -19.45
CA ILE A 478 8.39 5.93 -18.12
C ILE A 478 9.32 4.87 -17.55
N GLY A 479 9.45 3.73 -18.23
CA GLY A 479 10.15 2.52 -17.77
C GLY A 479 11.24 2.04 -18.73
N GLY A 480 11.64 2.87 -19.69
CA GLY A 480 12.57 2.49 -20.74
C GLY A 480 13.85 3.34 -20.85
N THR A 481 14.62 3.02 -21.88
CA THR A 481 15.94 3.61 -22.14
C THR A 481 15.88 5.13 -22.41
N ALA A 482 14.83 5.64 -23.06
CA ALA A 482 14.70 7.09 -23.28
C ALA A 482 14.58 7.86 -21.96
N GLY A 483 13.87 7.31 -20.98
CA GLY A 483 13.80 7.88 -19.64
C GLY A 483 15.15 7.88 -18.92
N THR A 484 15.89 6.77 -19.00
CA THR A 484 17.25 6.68 -18.45
C THR A 484 18.19 7.71 -19.09
N LEU A 485 18.11 7.88 -20.41
CA LEU A 485 18.86 8.90 -21.15
C LEU A 485 18.57 10.31 -20.62
N LEU A 486 17.29 10.67 -20.48
CA LEU A 486 16.89 11.97 -19.96
C LEU A 486 17.41 12.22 -18.54
N ALA A 487 17.40 11.20 -17.68
CA ALA A 487 17.96 11.30 -16.34
C ALA A 487 19.49 11.50 -16.34
N ALA A 488 20.22 10.74 -17.16
CA ALA A 488 21.67 10.88 -17.31
C ALA A 488 22.05 12.27 -17.85
N LEU A 489 21.28 12.81 -18.79
CA LEU A 489 21.46 14.18 -19.30
C LEU A 489 21.17 15.22 -18.22
N ALA A 490 20.10 15.04 -17.44
CA ALA A 490 19.77 15.95 -16.32
C ALA A 490 20.87 15.98 -15.24
N CYS A 491 21.54 14.85 -15.00
CA CYS A 491 22.71 14.75 -14.14
C CYS A 491 23.93 15.47 -14.77
N TYR A 492 24.24 15.17 -16.03
CA TYR A 492 25.38 15.75 -16.74
C TYR A 492 25.28 17.28 -16.87
N GLU A 493 24.11 17.82 -17.20
CA GLU A 493 23.91 19.27 -17.35
C GLU A 493 24.13 20.04 -16.04
N ARG A 494 23.88 19.41 -14.88
CA ARG A 494 24.04 20.03 -13.55
C ARG A 494 25.42 19.81 -12.95
N HIS A 495 26.03 18.66 -13.20
CA HIS A 495 27.22 18.21 -12.46
C HIS A 495 28.42 17.88 -13.37
N GLY A 496 28.20 17.83 -14.69
CA GLY A 496 29.22 17.46 -15.66
C GLY A 496 29.65 15.99 -15.56
N GLY A 497 30.84 15.69 -16.07
CA GLY A 497 31.46 14.36 -16.02
C GLY A 497 31.48 13.66 -17.39
N ALA A 498 32.69 13.38 -17.88
CA ALA A 498 32.87 12.72 -19.18
C ALA A 498 32.26 11.31 -19.21
N GLU A 499 32.36 10.56 -18.11
CA GLU A 499 31.77 9.21 -17.99
C GLU A 499 30.24 9.25 -17.95
N VAL A 500 29.65 10.26 -17.32
CA VAL A 500 28.18 10.49 -17.30
C VAL A 500 27.69 10.78 -18.72
N CYS A 501 28.39 11.65 -19.45
CA CYS A 501 28.10 11.94 -20.86
C CYS A 501 28.23 10.68 -21.72
N ALA A 502 29.31 9.91 -21.56
CA ALA A 502 29.51 8.67 -22.30
C ALA A 502 28.38 7.64 -22.08
N ARG A 503 27.87 7.55 -20.84
CA ARG A 503 26.73 6.68 -20.51
C ARG A 503 25.41 7.19 -21.08
N ALA A 504 25.18 8.51 -21.12
CA ALA A 504 24.08 9.09 -21.86
C ALA A 504 24.17 8.76 -23.37
N THR A 505 25.35 8.90 -23.97
CA THR A 505 25.59 8.51 -25.37
C THR A 505 25.29 7.03 -25.62
N ALA A 506 25.69 6.13 -24.72
CA ALA A 506 25.38 4.70 -24.83
C ALA A 506 23.86 4.42 -24.83
N CYS A 507 23.08 5.14 -24.00
CA CYS A 507 21.62 5.05 -24.03
C CYS A 507 21.05 5.53 -25.37
N GLY A 508 21.58 6.63 -25.92
CA GLY A 508 21.19 7.14 -27.24
C GLY A 508 21.52 6.16 -28.38
N ASP A 509 22.68 5.52 -28.32
CA ASP A 509 23.11 4.51 -29.29
C ASP A 509 22.17 3.30 -29.27
N ARG A 510 21.80 2.83 -28.07
CA ARG A 510 20.80 1.78 -27.90
C ARG A 510 19.48 2.13 -28.55
N LEU A 511 18.98 3.35 -28.35
CA LEU A 511 17.74 3.82 -29.00
C LEU A 511 17.88 3.87 -30.52
N LEU A 512 18.98 4.40 -31.06
CA LEU A 512 19.20 4.45 -32.51
C LEU A 512 19.23 3.06 -33.15
N ASN A 513 19.86 2.10 -32.47
CA ASN A 513 19.99 0.71 -32.92
C ASN A 513 18.68 -0.07 -32.82
N ALA A 514 17.75 0.38 -31.97
CA ALA A 514 16.46 -0.25 -31.77
C ALA A 514 15.40 0.10 -32.82
N ARG A 515 15.72 1.02 -33.75
CA ARG A 515 14.75 1.50 -34.73
C ARG A 515 14.32 0.40 -35.69
N VAL A 516 13.03 0.37 -35.97
CA VAL A 516 12.38 -0.47 -36.98
C VAL A 516 11.86 0.39 -38.12
N THR A 517 11.65 -0.20 -39.29
CA THR A 517 11.02 0.50 -40.43
C THR A 517 9.55 0.15 -40.50
N VAL A 518 8.67 1.14 -40.38
CA VAL A 518 7.21 1.02 -40.53
C VAL A 518 6.75 2.07 -41.53
N ASP A 519 6.04 1.63 -42.58
CA ASP A 519 5.51 2.49 -43.66
C ASP A 519 6.53 3.46 -44.28
N GLY A 520 7.80 3.03 -44.37
CA GLY A 520 8.90 3.82 -44.92
C GLY A 520 9.62 4.74 -43.92
N SER A 521 9.08 4.88 -42.71
CA SER A 521 9.63 5.68 -41.62
C SER A 521 10.41 4.81 -40.63
N LYS A 522 11.52 5.34 -40.08
CA LYS A 522 12.31 4.63 -39.06
C LYS A 522 11.92 5.09 -37.67
N VAL A 523 11.17 4.25 -36.97
CA VAL A 523 10.55 4.53 -35.67
C VAL A 523 10.86 3.41 -34.69
N TRP A 524 10.14 3.34 -33.56
CA TRP A 524 10.30 2.31 -32.54
C TRP A 524 8.99 1.58 -32.32
N THR A 525 9.05 0.28 -32.00
CA THR A 525 7.94 -0.43 -31.39
C THR A 525 7.79 0.03 -29.95
N THR A 526 6.58 0.36 -29.53
CA THR A 526 6.27 0.82 -28.17
C THR A 526 5.48 -0.24 -27.39
N ILE A 527 4.64 0.15 -26.44
CA ILE A 527 4.02 -0.75 -25.45
C ILE A 527 3.06 -1.79 -26.05
N ASP A 528 2.49 -1.50 -27.22
CA ASP A 528 1.51 -2.35 -27.92
C ASP A 528 2.15 -3.13 -29.10
N ASP A 529 3.47 -3.28 -29.11
CA ASP A 529 4.26 -3.82 -30.23
C ASP A 529 4.09 -3.04 -31.56
N GLU A 530 3.44 -1.88 -31.51
CA GLU A 530 3.20 -0.95 -32.62
C GLU A 530 3.86 0.41 -32.34
N PRO A 531 4.11 1.26 -33.35
CA PRO A 531 4.64 2.60 -33.12
C PRO A 531 3.53 3.57 -32.68
N THR A 532 3.30 3.70 -31.38
CA THR A 532 2.27 4.61 -30.85
C THR A 532 2.78 6.04 -30.66
N PRO A 533 1.96 7.07 -30.91
CA PRO A 533 2.31 8.46 -30.60
C PRO A 533 2.32 8.71 -29.09
N GLY A 534 2.97 9.80 -28.68
CA GLY A 534 2.89 10.35 -27.32
C GLY A 534 4.21 10.37 -26.54
N PHE A 535 4.23 11.12 -25.44
CA PHE A 535 5.47 11.37 -24.70
C PHE A 535 5.84 10.25 -23.71
N ALA A 536 4.88 9.69 -22.98
CA ALA A 536 5.15 8.76 -21.89
C ALA A 536 5.64 7.40 -22.41
N HIS A 537 4.84 6.77 -23.27
CA HIS A 537 5.08 5.44 -23.83
C HIS A 537 5.37 5.46 -25.34
N GLY A 538 5.35 6.64 -25.97
CA GLY A 538 5.34 6.78 -27.43
C GLY A 538 6.61 7.34 -28.05
N ILE A 539 6.54 7.53 -29.37
CA ILE A 539 7.64 7.94 -30.24
C ILE A 539 8.14 9.36 -29.90
N ALA A 540 7.27 10.31 -29.58
CA ALA A 540 7.65 11.68 -29.20
C ALA A 540 8.58 11.72 -27.99
N GLY A 541 8.36 10.86 -27.00
CA GLY A 541 9.23 10.77 -25.83
C GLY A 541 10.66 10.34 -26.19
N ILE A 542 10.77 9.35 -27.08
CA ILE A 542 12.06 8.86 -27.59
C ILE A 542 12.74 9.92 -28.46
N GLY A 543 11.99 10.55 -29.37
CA GLY A 543 12.47 11.65 -30.21
C GLY A 543 12.96 12.84 -29.39
N TYR A 544 12.22 13.21 -28.33
CA TYR A 544 12.63 14.24 -27.39
C TYR A 544 13.96 13.90 -26.70
N ALA A 545 14.12 12.69 -26.18
CA ALA A 545 15.35 12.24 -25.53
C ALA A 545 16.56 12.30 -26.47
N LEU A 546 16.40 11.85 -27.72
CA LEU A 546 17.44 11.92 -28.74
C LEU A 546 17.77 13.37 -29.16
N SER A 547 16.76 14.25 -29.25
CA SER A 547 16.99 15.67 -29.54
C SER A 547 17.81 16.36 -28.45
N ARG A 548 17.54 16.02 -27.18
CA ARG A 548 18.28 16.52 -26.02
C ARG A 548 19.73 16.04 -26.03
N LEU A 549 19.95 14.75 -26.31
CA LEU A 549 21.30 14.21 -26.47
C LEU A 549 22.05 14.92 -27.61
N ALA A 550 21.41 15.12 -28.76
CA ALA A 550 22.02 15.79 -29.91
C ALA A 550 22.52 17.20 -29.57
N ALA A 551 21.75 17.96 -28.78
CA ALA A 551 22.16 19.29 -28.33
C ALA A 551 23.39 19.27 -27.41
N VAL A 552 23.59 18.18 -26.66
CA VAL A 552 24.71 18.02 -25.73
C VAL A 552 25.98 17.53 -26.43
N VAL A 553 25.88 16.52 -27.30
CA VAL A 553 27.06 15.90 -27.94
C VAL A 553 27.38 16.46 -29.32
N GLY A 554 26.44 17.18 -29.95
CA GLY A 554 26.63 17.79 -31.26
C GLY A 554 26.67 16.80 -32.43
N GLU A 555 26.10 15.60 -32.28
CA GLU A 555 26.08 14.58 -33.33
C GLU A 555 24.73 14.55 -34.09
N ASP A 556 24.79 14.81 -35.40
CA ASP A 556 23.60 14.93 -36.27
C ASP A 556 22.73 13.66 -36.34
N ARG A 557 23.31 12.47 -36.10
CA ARG A 557 22.56 11.20 -36.18
C ARG A 557 21.39 11.13 -35.19
N TYR A 558 21.54 11.72 -34.01
CA TYR A 558 20.47 11.77 -33.01
C TYR A 558 19.41 12.80 -33.39
N ALA A 559 19.81 13.97 -33.88
CA ALA A 559 18.89 15.00 -34.36
C ALA A 559 18.09 14.53 -35.59
N ALA A 560 18.70 13.75 -36.48
CA ALA A 560 18.02 13.16 -37.64
C ALA A 560 16.94 12.16 -37.20
N ALA A 561 17.28 11.25 -36.29
CA ALA A 561 16.32 10.29 -35.75
C ALA A 561 15.16 10.97 -35.00
N ALA A 562 15.44 12.04 -34.25
CA ALA A 562 14.39 12.83 -33.60
C ALA A 562 13.45 13.52 -34.61
N ARG A 563 13.99 14.05 -35.72
CA ARG A 563 13.17 14.64 -36.80
C ARG A 563 12.27 13.60 -37.46
N GLU A 564 12.82 12.43 -37.81
CA GLU A 564 12.03 11.31 -38.36
C GLU A 564 10.89 10.89 -37.40
N ALA A 565 11.14 10.91 -36.09
CA ALA A 565 10.14 10.61 -35.06
C ALA A 565 8.98 11.62 -35.05
N PHE A 566 9.29 12.92 -35.08
CA PHE A 566 8.27 13.98 -35.05
C PHE A 566 7.50 14.12 -36.36
N GLU A 567 8.15 13.84 -37.50
CA GLU A 567 7.49 13.76 -38.81
C GLU A 567 6.45 12.63 -38.82
N TYR A 568 6.83 11.44 -38.34
CA TYR A 568 5.91 10.30 -38.25
C TYR A 568 4.67 10.59 -37.39
N GLU A 569 4.83 11.20 -36.20
CA GLU A 569 3.67 11.57 -35.38
C GLU A 569 2.79 12.65 -36.05
N SER A 570 3.41 13.61 -36.75
CA SER A 570 2.67 14.65 -37.46
C SER A 570 1.84 14.10 -38.62
N ASP A 571 2.30 13.04 -39.26
CA ASP A 571 1.58 12.35 -40.34
C ASP A 571 0.42 11.50 -39.80
N LEU A 572 0.58 10.87 -38.61
CA LEU A 572 -0.48 10.15 -37.92
C LEU A 572 -1.65 11.08 -37.55
N ASP A 573 -1.37 12.27 -37.01
CA ASP A 573 -2.40 13.26 -36.66
C ASP A 573 -3.17 13.77 -37.89
N GLN A 574 -2.52 13.82 -39.07
CA GLN A 574 -3.16 14.21 -40.33
C GLN A 574 -4.00 13.10 -40.97
N GLY A 575 -3.79 11.84 -40.57
CA GLY A 575 -4.58 10.68 -41.01
C GLY A 575 -5.92 10.51 -40.27
N ILE A 576 -6.12 11.23 -39.16
CA ILE A 576 -7.38 11.29 -38.43
C ILE A 576 -8.26 12.35 -39.11
N GLU A 577 -8.88 12.02 -40.24
CA GLU A 577 -10.07 12.74 -40.69
C GLU A 577 -11.12 12.60 -39.57
N HIS A 578 -11.33 13.65 -38.77
CA HIS A 578 -12.48 13.75 -37.89
C HIS A 578 -13.74 13.56 -38.75
N PRO A 579 -14.49 12.44 -38.61
CA PRO A 579 -15.81 12.36 -39.21
C PRO A 579 -16.64 13.39 -38.44
N GLY A 580 -17.09 14.43 -39.15
CA GLY A 580 -17.62 15.64 -38.56
C GLY A 580 -18.63 15.41 -37.44
N GLN A 581 -18.47 16.18 -36.37
CA GLN A 581 -19.58 16.62 -35.54
C GLN A 581 -19.77 18.12 -35.78
N LEU A 582 -20.68 18.40 -36.72
CA LEU A 582 -21.55 19.57 -36.69
C LEU A 582 -22.66 19.33 -35.66
#